data_AF-A0A260YRV8-F1
#
_entry.id   AF-A0A260YRV8-F1
#
_cell.length_a   1.000
_cell.length_b   1.000
_cell.length_c   1.000
_cell.angle_alpha   90.00
_cell.angle_beta   90.00
_cell.angle_gamma   90.00
#
_symmetry.space_group_name_H-M   'P 1'
#
loop_
_entity.id
_entity.type
_entity.pdbx_description
1 polymer ?
#
loop_
_entity_poly.entity_id
_entity_poly.type
_entity_poly.pdbx_seq_one_letter_code
_entity_poly.pdbx_strand_id
1 'polypeptide(L)'
;MVIENKTRRLKQLIKVDVNRSIPLDKIQNWTKHLADEVFRSIPDGDDDLDIVITLDFSGNSGMRKHMKKMIMDSLEEELLR
;
A
#
# COMPACT_ATOMS: atom_id res chain seq x y z
N MET A 1 -5.06 -6.78 39.42
CA MET A 1 -4.11 -6.71 38.29
C MET A 1 -4.86 -6.08 37.12
N VAL A 2 -4.55 -4.83 36.78
CA VAL A 2 -5.02 -4.24 35.52
C VAL A 2 -4.02 -4.71 34.48
N ILE A 3 -4.42 -5.66 33.65
CA ILE A 3 -3.64 -6.05 32.48
C ILE A 3 -3.79 -4.88 31.51
N GLU A 4 -2.81 -3.96 31.49
CA GLU A 4 -2.68 -3.04 30.38
C GLU A 4 -2.43 -3.90 29.14
N ASN A 5 -3.49 -4.09 28.33
CA ASN A 5 -3.36 -4.56 26.97
C ASN A 5 -2.59 -3.46 26.21
N LYS A 6 -1.27 -3.48 26.32
CA LYS A 6 -0.40 -2.77 25.38
C LYS A 6 -0.50 -3.54 24.08
N THR A 7 -1.53 -3.25 23.28
CA THR A 7 -1.57 -3.68 21.88
C THR A 7 -0.25 -3.24 21.27
N ARG A 8 0.60 -4.21 20.91
CA ARG A 8 1.89 -3.92 20.33
C ARG A 8 1.63 -3.38 18.94
N ARG A 9 1.65 -2.05 18.79
CA ARG A 9 1.57 -1.44 17.47
C ARG A 9 2.81 -1.74 16.67
N LEU A 10 2.67 -2.65 15.71
CA LEU A 10 3.72 -3.01 14.77
C LEU A 10 3.62 -2.09 13.56
N LYS A 11 4.74 -1.46 13.17
CA LYS A 11 4.80 -0.59 11.99
C LYS A 11 5.44 -1.32 10.83
N GLN A 12 4.68 -1.61 9.78
CA GLN A 12 5.17 -2.26 8.58
C GLN A 12 5.39 -1.22 7.47
N LEU A 13 6.60 -1.16 6.92
CA LEU A 13 6.91 -0.29 5.78
C LEU A 13 6.98 -1.11 4.50
N ILE A 14 6.13 -0.77 3.53
CA ILE A 14 6.09 -1.40 2.21
C ILE A 14 6.49 -0.34 1.19
N LYS A 15 7.66 -0.52 0.57
CA LYS A 15 8.16 0.38 -0.49
C LYS A 15 7.91 -0.27 -1.85
N VAL A 16 7.22 0.45 -2.72
CA VAL A 16 6.87 0.00 -4.07
C VAL A 16 7.52 0.93 -5.08
N ASP A 17 8.34 0.39 -5.96
CA ASP A 17 8.93 1.15 -7.05
C ASP A 17 8.00 1.16 -8.27
N VAL A 18 7.54 2.35 -8.67
CA VAL A 18 6.70 2.58 -9.85
C VAL A 18 7.58 3.05 -11.01
N ASN A 19 8.59 2.23 -11.32
CA ASN A 19 9.57 2.50 -12.37
C ASN A 19 9.08 2.14 -13.78
N ARG A 20 8.00 1.36 -13.91
CA ARG A 20 7.41 0.99 -15.21
C ARG A 20 6.31 1.96 -15.60
N SER A 21 6.19 2.21 -16.90
CA SER A 21 4.99 2.84 -17.46
C SER A 21 3.83 1.85 -17.33
N ILE A 22 2.88 2.14 -16.44
CA ILE A 22 1.67 1.35 -16.25
C ILE A 22 0.58 1.94 -17.16
N PRO A 23 0.05 1.17 -18.13
CA PRO A 23 -1.10 1.62 -18.93
C PRO A 23 -2.30 1.99 -18.05
N LEU A 24 -3.04 3.04 -18.41
CA LEU A 24 -4.17 3.54 -17.63
C LEU A 24 -5.21 2.45 -17.33
N ASP A 25 -5.50 1.59 -18.31
CA ASP A 25 -6.46 0.48 -18.20
C ASP A 25 -5.97 -0.66 -17.29
N LYS A 26 -4.70 -0.68 -16.91
CA LYS A 26 -4.09 -1.69 -16.05
C LYS A 26 -3.84 -1.21 -14.62
N ILE A 27 -4.02 0.08 -14.34
CA ILE A 27 -3.77 0.66 -13.01
C ILE A 27 -4.55 -0.09 -11.92
N GLN A 28 -5.85 -0.30 -12.11
CA GLN A 28 -6.71 -0.96 -11.11
C GLN A 28 -6.29 -2.41 -10.83
N ASN A 29 -5.87 -3.16 -11.86
CA ASN A 29 -5.43 -4.54 -11.65
C ASN A 29 -4.09 -4.58 -10.92
N TRP A 30 -3.20 -3.63 -11.22
CA TRP A 30 -1.91 -3.53 -10.56
C TRP A 30 -2.05 -3.15 -9.08
N THR A 31 -2.91 -2.18 -8.75
CA THR A 31 -3.18 -1.78 -7.36
C THR A 31 -3.82 -2.90 -6.55
N LYS A 32 -4.70 -3.71 -7.14
CA LYS A 32 -5.24 -4.94 -6.50
C LYS A 32 -4.15 -5.92 -6.12
N HIS A 33 -3.24 -6.23 -7.05
CA HIS A 33 -2.13 -7.14 -6.75
C HIS A 33 -1.22 -6.61 -5.64
N LEU A 34 -1.00 -5.30 -5.62
CA LEU A 34 -0.24 -4.67 -4.54
C LEU A 34 -0.98 -4.76 -3.20
N ALA A 35 -2.29 -4.49 -3.16
CA ALA A 35 -3.09 -4.65 -1.95
C ALA A 35 -3.05 -6.10 -1.43
N ASP A 36 -3.17 -7.09 -2.32
CA ASP A 36 -3.04 -8.51 -1.95
C ASP A 36 -1.67 -8.83 -1.32
N GLU A 37 -0.58 -8.24 -1.84
CA GLU A 37 0.76 -8.39 -1.25
C GLU A 37 0.86 -7.75 0.13
N VAL A 38 0.26 -6.57 0.30
CA VAL A 38 0.17 -5.90 1.61
C VAL A 38 -0.56 -6.82 2.59
N PHE A 39 -1.75 -7.32 2.25
CA PHE A 39 -2.51 -8.21 3.12
C PHE A 39 -1.78 -9.51 3.45
N ARG A 40 -1.09 -10.13 2.48
CA ARG A 40 -0.26 -11.32 2.72
C ARG A 40 0.95 -11.07 3.63
N SER A 41 1.40 -9.81 3.73
CA SER A 41 2.53 -9.44 4.58
C SER A 41 2.13 -9.15 6.04
N ILE A 42 0.84 -9.04 6.31
CA ILE A 42 0.28 -8.88 7.66
C ILE A 42 0.40 -10.25 8.34
N PRO A 43 1.19 -10.38 9.42
CA PRO A 43 1.23 -11.62 10.18
C PRO A 43 -0.12 -11.88 10.85
N ASP A 44 -0.55 -13.14 10.84
CA ASP A 44 -1.75 -13.55 11.57
C ASP A 44 -1.55 -13.30 13.09
N GLY A 45 -2.44 -12.51 13.70
CA GLY A 45 -2.39 -12.20 15.13
C GLY A 45 -3.39 -11.12 15.56
N ASP A 46 -3.57 -10.94 16.87
CA ASP A 46 -4.44 -9.92 17.49
C ASP A 46 -3.75 -8.54 17.66
N ASP A 47 -2.62 -8.33 17.00
CA ASP A 47 -1.86 -7.08 17.11
C ASP A 47 -2.45 -6.01 16.18
N ASP A 48 -2.67 -4.81 16.72
CA ASP A 48 -2.98 -3.62 15.92
C ASP A 48 -1.75 -3.27 15.05
N LEU A 49 -1.91 -3.26 13.72
CA LEU A 49 -0.84 -3.00 12.76
C LEU A 49 -1.00 -1.62 12.10
N ASP A 50 0.04 -0.79 12.19
CA ASP A 50 0.14 0.46 11.45
C ASP A 50 0.92 0.20 10.14
N ILE A 51 0.22 0.11 9.02
CA ILE A 51 0.83 -0.14 7.70
C ILE A 51 1.11 1.20 7.01
N VAL A 52 2.37 1.41 6.60
CA VAL A 52 2.78 2.56 5.81
C VAL A 52 3.27 2.09 4.45
N ILE A 53 2.55 2.47 3.40
CA ILE A 53 2.92 2.17 2.02
C ILE A 53 3.52 3.42 1.39
N THR A 54 4.72 3.28 0.82
CA THR A 54 5.41 4.35 0.12
C THR A 54 5.56 3.97 -1.35
N LEU A 55 4.88 4.72 -2.23
CA LEU A 55 5.06 4.58 -3.67
C LEU A 55 6.18 5.50 -4.15
N ASP A 56 7.26 4.90 -4.66
CA ASP A 56 8.39 5.61 -5.24
C ASP A 56 8.16 5.80 -6.73
N PHE A 57 7.91 7.05 -7.14
CA PHE A 57 7.71 7.43 -8.53
C PHE A 57 8.97 8.01 -9.17
N SER A 58 10.12 7.98 -8.48
CA SER A 58 11.35 8.63 -8.95
C SER A 58 11.89 8.02 -10.24
N GLY A 59 11.65 6.73 -10.48
CA GLY A 59 12.03 6.04 -11.72
C GLY A 59 11.21 6.44 -12.97
N ASN A 60 10.12 7.19 -12.81
CA ASN A 60 9.20 7.54 -13.90
C ASN A 60 8.94 9.05 -13.97
N SER A 61 9.96 9.79 -14.41
CA SER A 61 9.93 11.25 -14.60
C SER A 61 8.89 11.72 -15.63
N GLY A 62 8.44 10.83 -16.53
CA GLY A 62 7.40 11.10 -17.53
C GLY A 62 5.96 10.93 -17.01
N MET A 63 5.77 10.37 -15.80
CA MET A 63 4.43 10.08 -15.32
C MET A 63 3.70 11.35 -14.85
N ARG A 64 2.53 11.59 -15.46
CA ARG A 64 1.72 12.77 -15.17
C ARG A 64 1.18 12.73 -13.74
N LYS A 65 1.07 13.89 -13.11
CA LYS A 65 0.55 14.04 -11.73
C LYS A 65 -0.81 13.37 -11.53
N HIS A 66 -1.69 13.43 -12.53
CA HIS A 66 -3.00 12.78 -12.45
C HIS A 66 -2.90 11.25 -12.40
N MET A 67 -1.94 10.63 -13.10
CA MET A 67 -1.74 9.18 -13.06
C MET A 67 -1.24 8.74 -11.69
N LYS A 68 -0.29 9.48 -11.11
CA LYS A 68 0.18 9.26 -9.73
C LYS A 68 -1.00 9.29 -8.76
N LYS A 69 -1.89 10.29 -8.92
CA LYS A 69 -3.11 10.39 -8.11
C LYS A 69 -4.04 9.19 -8.31
N MET A 70 -4.33 8.79 -9.55
CA MET A 70 -5.18 7.60 -9.81
C MET A 70 -4.64 6.32 -9.19
N ILE A 71 -3.31 6.13 -9.22
CA ILE A 71 -2.66 4.99 -8.58
C ILE A 71 -2.85 5.04 -7.05
N MET A 72 -2.62 6.21 -6.44
CA MET A 72 -2.80 6.39 -5.00
C MET A 72 -4.27 6.18 -4.59
N ASP A 73 -5.21 6.84 -5.27
CA ASP A 73 -6.64 6.76 -4.98
C ASP A 73 -7.15 5.31 -5.14
N SER A 74 -6.72 4.60 -6.20
CA SER A 74 -7.12 3.21 -6.43
C SER A 74 -6.51 2.26 -5.42
N LEU A 75 -5.28 2.48 -4.96
CA LEU A 75 -4.67 1.65 -3.94
C LEU A 75 -5.33 1.88 -2.57
N GLU A 76 -5.63 3.13 -2.23
CA GLU A 76 -6.36 3.47 -1.01
C GLU A 76 -7.74 2.80 -0.98
N GLU A 77 -8.47 2.83 -2.09
CA GLU A 77 -9.76 2.16 -2.20
C GLU A 77 -9.66 0.64 -1.98
N GLU A 78 -8.65 -0.03 -2.55
CA GLU A 78 -8.49 -1.49 -2.36
C GLU A 78 -8.07 -1.87 -0.94
N LEU A 79 -7.38 -0.99 -0.21
CA LEU A 79 -6.93 -1.25 1.17
C LEU A 79 -8.00 -0.96 2.23
N LEU A 80 -9.00 -0.14 1.90
CA LEU A 80 -10.10 0.24 2.78
C LEU A 80 -11.40 -0.56 2.53
N ARG A 81 -11.40 -1.45 1.54
CA ARG A 81 -12.49 -2.40 1.26
C ARG A 81 -12.48 -3.56 2.23
#